data_AF-I9Q5K4-F1
#
_entry.id   AF-I9Q5K4-F1
#
_cell.length_a   1.000
_cell.length_b   1.000
_cell.length_c   1.000
_cell.angle_alpha   90.00
_cell.angle_beta   90.00
_cell.angle_gamma   90.00
#
_symmetry.space_group_name_H-M   'P 1'
#
loop_
_entity.id
_entity.type
_entity.pdbx_description
1 polymer ?
#
loop_
_entity_poly.entity_id
_entity_poly.type
_entity_poly.pdbx_seq_one_letter_code
_entity_poly.pdbx_strand_id
1 'polypeptide(L)' 'MVLKKGTKIKNIKLVNSDHNVDCKVEGQSLSLKSEFLKKA' A
#
# COMPACT_ATOMS: atom_id res chain seq x y z
N MET A 1 -3.69 -2.32 13.94
CA MET A 1 -3.66 -3.45 12.97
C MET A 1 -2.21 -3.61 12.51
N VAL A 2 -1.66 -4.81 12.54
CA VAL A 2 -0.27 -5.06 12.14
C VAL A 2 -0.28 -5.69 10.75
N LEU A 3 0.30 -5.02 9.77
CA LEU A 3 0.46 -5.56 8.42
C LEU A 3 1.67 -6.52 8.41
N LYS A 4 1.43 -7.77 8.04
CA LYS A 4 2.49 -8.76 7.87
C LYS A 4 2.96 -8.77 6.41
N LYS A 5 4.22 -9.16 6.19
CA LYS A 5 4.71 -9.40 4.82
C LYS A 5 3.82 -10.46 4.15
N GLY A 6 3.37 -10.18 2.93
CA GLY A 6 2.48 -11.08 2.16
C GLY A 6 1.01 -10.70 2.15
N THR A 7 0.58 -9.63 2.84
CA THR A 7 -0.79 -9.11 2.71
C THR A 7 -1.05 -8.64 1.28
N LYS A 8 -2.09 -9.18 0.64
CA LYS A 8 -2.51 -8.78 -0.71
C LYS A 8 -3.20 -7.42 -0.65
N ILE A 9 -2.58 -6.45 -1.32
CA ILE A 9 -3.08 -5.09 -1.45
C ILE A 9 -3.82 -4.98 -2.78
N LYS A 10 -5.00 -4.37 -2.78
CA LYS A 10 -5.81 -4.12 -3.98
C LYS A 10 -6.04 -2.62 -4.14
N ASN A 11 -6.25 -2.17 -5.37
CA ASN A 11 -6.53 -0.75 -5.70
C ASN A 11 -5.41 0.21 -5.26
N ILE A 12 -4.19 -0.03 -5.74
CA ILE A 12 -3.03 0.84 -5.53
C ILE A 12 -3.10 2.06 -6.46
N LYS A 13 -3.06 3.26 -5.88
CA LYS A 13 -2.91 4.53 -6.60
C LYS A 13 -1.56 5.13 -6.26
N LEU A 14 -0.76 5.37 -7.30
CA LEU A 14 0.51 6.07 -7.19
C LEU A 14 0.22 7.58 -7.12
N VAL A 15 0.70 8.23 -6.07
CA VAL A 15 0.53 9.67 -5.87
C VAL A 15 1.91 10.30 -6.02
N ASN A 16 2.03 11.38 -6.81
CA ASN A 16 3.27 12.13 -7.02
C ASN A 16 3.60 13.02 -5.80
N SER A 17 3.63 12.42 -4.60
CA SER A 17 4.01 13.09 -3.36
C SER A 17 4.86 12.15 -2.50
N ASP A 18 5.58 12.70 -1.53
CA ASP A 18 6.55 12.00 -0.67
C ASP A 18 5.96 10.73 0.01
N HIS A 19 4.64 10.66 0.12
CA HIS A 19 3.86 9.47 0.44
C HIS A 19 3.38 8.78 -0.84
N ASN A 20 4.19 7.82 -1.29
CA ASN A 20 4.23 7.36 -2.68
C ASN A 20 3.04 6.49 -3.11
N VAL A 21 2.38 5.75 -2.21
CA VAL A 21 1.36 4.77 -2.62
C VAL A 21 0.17 4.76 -1.66
N ASP A 22 -1.00 5.14 -2.17
CA ASP A 22 -2.27 4.91 -1.50
C ASP A 22 -2.85 3.55 -1.91
N CYS A 23 -3.27 2.75 -0.94
CA CYS A 23 -3.66 1.38 -1.19
C CYS A 23 -4.78 0.90 -0.26
N LYS A 24 -5.56 -0.10 -0.68
CA LYS A 24 -6.66 -0.62 0.14
C LYS A 24 -6.38 -2.06 0.60
N VAL A 25 -6.43 -2.26 1.90
CA VAL A 25 -6.31 -3.58 2.56
C VAL A 25 -7.62 -3.89 3.26
N GLU A 26 -8.33 -4.91 2.77
CA GLU A 26 -9.53 -5.49 3.42
C GLU A 26 -10.56 -4.45 3.90
N GLY A 27 -10.80 -3.41 3.09
CA GLY A 27 -11.76 -2.35 3.40
C GLY A 27 -11.16 -1.09 4.03
N GLN A 28 -9.93 -1.15 4.54
CA GLN A 28 -9.21 -0.01 5.10
C GLN A 28 -8.28 0.61 4.05
N SER A 29 -8.34 1.93 3.90
CA SER A 29 -7.41 2.69 3.07
C SER A 29 -6.13 2.98 3.86
N LEU A 30 -4.98 2.61 3.32
CA LEU A 30 -3.67 2.83 3.91
C LEU A 30 -2.74 3.48 2.89
N SER A 31 -2.09 4.56 3.30
CA SER A 31 -0.96 5.13 2.58
C SER A 31 0.33 4.49 3.09
N LEU A 32 1.08 3.85 2.18
CA LEU A 32 2.36 3.20 2.46
C LEU A 32 3.46 3.80 1.59
N LYS A 33 4.70 3.77 2.07
CA LYS A 33 5.86 4.08 1.22
C LYS A 33 6.06 2.97 0.18
N SER A 34 6.47 3.36 -1.02
CA SER A 34 6.80 2.46 -2.13
C SER A 34 7.87 1.42 -1.78
N GLU A 35 8.77 1.74 -0.84
CA GLU A 35 9.83 0.86 -0.35
C GLU A 35 9.31 -0.45 0.27
N PHE A 36 8.08 -0.47 0.79
CA PHE A 36 7.48 -1.65 1.41
C PHE A 36 6.65 -2.50 0.44
N LEU A 37 6.55 -2.08 -0.82
CA LEU A 37 5.76 -2.72 -1.85
C LEU A 37 6.67 -3.39 -2.86
N LYS A 38 6.45 -4.67 -3.14
CA LYS A 38 7.10 -5.38 -4.24
C LYS A 38 6.10 -5.57 -5.36
N LYS A 39 6.42 -5.10 -6.56
CA LYS A 39 5.67 -5.43 -7.77
C LYS A 39 5.85 -6.93 -8.04
N ALA A 40 4.76 -7.67 -8.00
CA ALA A 40 4.71 -9.09 -8.39
C ALA A 40 4.18 -9.21 -9.83
#